data_AF-A0A9D4WP55-F1
#
_entry.id   AF-A0A9D4WP55-F1
#
_cell.length_a   1.000
_cell.length_b   1.000
_cell.length_c   1.000
_cell.angle_alpha   90.00
_cell.angle_beta   90.00
_cell.angle_gamma   90.00
#
_symmetry.space_group_name_H-M   'P 1'
#
loop_
_entity.id
_entity.type
_entity.pdbx_description
1 polymer ?
#
loop_
_entity_poly.entity_id
_entity_poly.type
_entity_poly.pdbx_seq_one_letter_code
_entity_poly.pdbx_strand_id
1 'polypeptide(L)'
;MPMVLRDWNPKFEFKRDMLRTFLVWIKLPNLPLHLWGARSLGKIGSALGNPLFTDEYTANKLRASYARILMEIDVTHKQQDYITIKDSFGNKRKQTVEYEWKPTFCETCQNVGY
;
A
#
# COMPACT_ATOMS: atom_id res chain seq x y z
N MET A 1 -13.18 14.03 2.08
CA MET A 1 -13.30 12.81 2.90
C MET A 1 -13.09 11.61 1.98
N PRO A 2 -12.15 10.69 2.28
CA PRO A 2 -12.01 9.46 1.50
C PRO A 2 -13.22 8.54 1.74
N MET A 3 -13.63 7.80 0.70
CA MET A 3 -14.69 6.80 0.79
C MET A 3 -14.05 5.44 1.04
N VAL A 4 -14.48 4.74 2.09
CA VAL A 4 -13.98 3.39 2.42
C VAL A 4 -14.98 2.37 1.87
N LEU A 5 -14.56 1.60 0.86
CA LEU A 5 -15.33 0.50 0.30
C LEU A 5 -14.78 -0.82 0.85
N ARG A 6 -15.66 -1.69 1.35
CA ARG A 6 -15.34 -3.04 1.82
C ARG A 6 -16.35 -4.05 1.30
N ASP A 7 -15.88 -5.27 1.08
CA ASP A 7 -16.78 -6.40 0.81
C ASP A 7 -17.67 -6.66 2.02
N TRP A 8 -18.92 -7.03 1.75
CA TRP A 8 -19.87 -7.36 2.79
C TRP A 8 -19.41 -8.60 3.57
N ASN A 9 -19.36 -8.49 4.90
CA ASN A 9 -19.02 -9.59 5.79
C ASN A 9 -20.06 -9.65 6.93
N PRO A 10 -20.74 -10.77 7.18
CA PRO A 10 -21.75 -10.90 8.24
C PRO A 10 -21.19 -10.77 9.66
N LYS A 11 -19.87 -10.89 9.84
CA LYS A 11 -19.16 -10.67 11.10
C LYS A 11 -18.62 -9.24 11.24
N PHE A 12 -18.96 -8.35 10.32
CA PHE A 12 -18.48 -6.96 10.32
C PHE A 12 -19.03 -6.20 11.52
N GLU A 13 -18.14 -5.72 12.39
CA GLU A 13 -18.47 -4.83 13.49
C GLU A 13 -17.99 -3.41 13.19
N PHE A 14 -18.94 -2.50 12.92
CA PHE A 14 -18.67 -1.09 12.59
C PHE A 14 -17.65 -0.41 13.53
N LYS A 15 -17.67 -0.69 14.84
CA LYS A 15 -16.74 -0.07 15.79
C LYS A 15 -15.32 -0.63 15.76
N ARG A 16 -15.14 -1.92 15.48
CA ARG A 16 -13.80 -2.57 15.49
C ARG A 16 -13.15 -2.53 14.12
N ASP A 17 -13.95 -2.76 13.09
CA ASP A 17 -13.45 -2.99 11.74
C ASP A 17 -13.26 -1.70 10.95
N MET A 18 -14.07 -0.66 11.20
CA MET A 18 -14.03 0.61 10.44
C MET A 18 -12.80 1.47 10.78
N LEU A 19 -12.05 1.16 11.84
CA LEU A 19 -11.00 2.03 12.39
C LEU A 19 -9.57 1.54 12.19
N ARG A 20 -9.36 0.34 11.63
CA ARG A 20 -8.02 -0.27 11.57
C ARG A 20 -7.48 -0.43 10.16
N THR A 21 -8.29 -0.85 9.21
CA THR A 21 -7.78 -1.23 7.89
C THR A 21 -8.38 -0.39 6.77
N PHE A 22 -7.53 0.22 5.94
CA PHE A 22 -7.94 1.15 4.88
C PHE A 22 -7.31 0.79 3.54
N LEU A 23 -8.03 1.07 2.46
CA LEU A 23 -7.52 0.98 1.10
C LEU A 23 -6.76 2.26 0.76
N VAL A 24 -5.45 2.13 0.53
CA VAL A 24 -4.55 3.24 0.26
C VAL A 24 -3.75 2.97 -0.99
N TRP A 25 -3.68 3.98 -1.86
CA TRP A 25 -2.78 3.97 -3.00
C TRP A 25 -1.36 4.29 -2.54
N ILE A 26 -0.44 3.41 -2.91
CA ILE A 26 0.99 3.56 -2.67
C ILE A 26 1.69 3.82 -3.99
N LYS A 27 2.56 4.83 -4.01
CA LYS A 27 3.48 5.11 -5.11
C LYS A 27 4.88 4.60 -4.77
N LEU A 28 5.52 4.02 -5.77
CA LEU A 28 6.91 3.58 -5.76
C LEU A 28 7.66 4.43 -6.81
N PRO A 29 8.10 5.64 -6.45
CA PRO A 29 8.79 6.53 -7.38
C PRO A 29 10.12 5.91 -7.81
N ASN A 30 10.48 6.13 -9.07
CA ASN A 30 11.74 5.67 -9.66
C ASN A 30 11.99 4.14 -9.49
N LEU A 31 10.92 3.34 -9.35
CA LEU A 31 11.03 1.89 -9.38
C LEU A 31 11.44 1.45 -10.80
N PRO A 32 12.51 0.66 -10.98
CA PRO A 32 12.91 0.18 -12.31
C PRO A 32 11.77 -0.53 -13.05
N LEU A 33 11.57 -0.22 -14.33
CA LEU A 33 10.45 -0.74 -15.16
C LEU A 33 10.37 -2.27 -15.23
N HIS A 34 11.50 -2.97 -15.06
CA HIS A 34 11.53 -4.44 -15.03
C HIS A 34 10.86 -5.02 -13.77
N LEU A 35 10.66 -4.22 -12.72
CA LEU A 35 9.97 -4.60 -11.48
C LEU A 35 8.47 -4.27 -11.49
N TRP A 36 7.94 -3.72 -12.58
CA TRP A 36 6.52 -3.35 -12.68
C TRP A 36 5.61 -4.53 -13.05
N GLY A 37 6.17 -5.72 -13.21
CA GLY A 37 5.37 -6.93 -13.43
C GLY A 37 4.57 -7.30 -12.19
N ALA A 38 3.37 -7.86 -12.39
CA ALA A 38 2.45 -8.25 -11.32
C ALA A 38 3.12 -9.11 -10.22
N ARG A 39 4.02 -10.04 -10.59
CA ARG A 39 4.77 -10.86 -9.62
C ARG A 39 5.69 -10.03 -8.73
N SER A 40 6.41 -9.06 -9.31
CA SER A 40 7.36 -8.22 -8.57
C SER A 40 6.63 -7.21 -7.69
N LEU A 41 5.61 -6.56 -8.22
CA LEU A 41 4.76 -5.64 -7.47
C LEU A 41 3.97 -6.37 -6.36
N GLY A 42 3.49 -7.58 -6.63
CA GLY A 42 2.86 -8.43 -5.61
C GLY A 42 3.82 -8.74 -4.45
N LYS A 43 5.05 -9.15 -4.75
CA LYS A 43 6.08 -9.38 -3.70
C LYS A 43 6.39 -8.12 -2.89
N ILE A 44 6.54 -6.98 -3.56
CA ILE A 44 6.77 -5.68 -2.92
C ILE A 44 5.59 -5.31 -2.03
N GLY A 45 4.37 -5.42 -2.55
CA GLY A 45 3.15 -5.11 -1.81
C GLY A 45 2.95 -6.01 -0.60
N SER A 46 3.17 -7.33 -0.75
CA SER A 46 3.07 -8.29 0.37
C SER A 46 4.07 -8.02 1.49
N ALA A 47 5.23 -7.42 1.20
CA ALA A 47 6.18 -7.00 2.22
C ALA A 47 5.72 -5.76 2.99
N LEU A 48 4.83 -4.94 2.41
CA LEU A 48 4.30 -3.72 2.98
C LEU A 48 2.92 -3.89 3.64
N GLY A 49 2.15 -4.90 3.24
CA GLY A 49 0.77 -5.12 3.65
C GLY A 49 0.06 -6.10 2.72
N ASN A 50 -1.23 -5.86 2.43
CA ASN A 50 -2.02 -6.72 1.55
C ASN A 50 -2.28 -6.04 0.19
N PRO A 51 -1.56 -6.40 -0.88
CA PRO A 51 -1.75 -5.79 -2.20
C PRO A 51 -3.01 -6.34 -2.89
N LEU A 52 -3.84 -5.45 -3.41
CA LEU A 52 -5.09 -5.81 -4.09
C LEU A 52 -4.99 -5.64 -5.60
N PHE A 53 -4.62 -4.43 -6.06
CA PHE A 53 -4.64 -4.07 -7.47
C PHE A 53 -3.49 -3.14 -7.83
N THR A 54 -3.13 -3.10 -9.11
CA THR A 54 -2.28 -2.06 -9.70
C THR A 54 -3.13 -1.23 -10.66
N ASP A 55 -2.82 0.07 -10.81
CA ASP A 55 -3.56 0.89 -11.78
C ASP A 55 -3.19 0.56 -13.24
N GLU A 56 -4.04 0.97 -14.18
CA GLU A 56 -3.88 0.70 -15.60
C GLU A 56 -2.57 1.29 -16.15
N TYR A 57 -2.16 2.46 -15.67
CA TYR A 57 -0.91 3.11 -16.05
C TYR A 57 0.31 2.29 -15.63
N THR A 58 0.28 1.67 -14.45
CA THR A 58 1.34 0.78 -13.97
C THR A 58 1.32 -0.53 -14.75
N ALA A 59 0.14 -1.12 -14.96
CA ALA A 59 -0.02 -2.38 -15.68
C ALA A 59 0.48 -2.28 -17.14
N ASN A 60 0.11 -1.19 -17.83
CA ASN A 60 0.47 -0.94 -19.23
C ASN A 60 1.75 -0.11 -19.38
N LYS A 61 2.41 0.27 -18.27
CA LYS A 61 3.64 1.11 -18.24
C LYS A 61 3.51 2.43 -19.01
N LEU A 62 2.31 3.01 -19.02
CA LEU A 62 1.95 4.20 -19.82
C LEU A 62 2.53 5.50 -19.24
N ARG A 63 2.88 5.53 -17.95
CA ARG A 63 3.51 6.67 -17.28
C ARG A 63 4.67 6.20 -16.42
N ALA A 64 5.89 6.39 -16.89
CA ALA A 64 7.11 5.85 -16.26
C ALA A 64 7.61 6.63 -15.00
N SER A 65 6.81 7.51 -14.40
CA SER A 65 7.24 8.31 -13.24
C SER A 65 7.23 7.51 -11.91
N TYR A 66 6.27 6.61 -11.74
CA TYR A 66 6.13 5.77 -10.54
C TYR A 66 5.26 4.55 -10.84
N ALA A 67 5.50 3.44 -10.16
CA ALA A 67 4.54 2.35 -10.08
C ALA A 67 3.53 2.64 -8.96
N ARG A 68 2.29 2.22 -9.12
CA ARG A 68 1.22 2.45 -8.13
C ARG A 68 0.48 1.16 -7.80
N ILE A 69 0.29 0.91 -6.50
CA ILE A 69 -0.37 -0.30 -5.97
C ILE A 69 -1.46 0.15 -5.00
N LEU A 70 -2.67 -0.39 -5.15
CA LEU A 70 -3.72 -0.30 -4.14
C LEU A 70 -3.47 -1.39 -3.10
N MET A 71 -3.32 -0.98 -1.85
CA MET A 71 -3.12 -1.90 -0.74
C MET A 71 -4.14 -1.68 0.34
N GLU A 72 -4.49 -2.77 1.01
CA GLU A 72 -5.13 -2.73 2.30
C GLU A 72 -4.05 -2.60 3.40
N ILE A 73 -4.15 -1.55 4.21
CA ILE A 73 -3.16 -1.18 5.24
C ILE A 73 -3.83 -1.13 6.61
N ASP A 74 -3.20 -1.76 7.59
CA ASP A 74 -3.54 -1.57 9.01
C ASP A 74 -2.86 -0.29 9.56
N VAL A 75 -3.66 0.66 10.02
CA VAL A 75 -3.22 1.97 10.52
C VAL A 75 -2.76 1.93 11.96
N THR A 76 -3.00 0.83 12.66
CA THR A 76 -2.46 0.57 14.00
C THR A 76 -0.97 0.23 13.96
N HIS A 77 -0.44 -0.13 12.79
CA HIS A 77 0.98 -0.39 12.58
C HIS A 77 1.68 0.81 11.96
N LYS A 78 2.94 1.01 12.35
CA LYS A 78 3.79 2.03 11.74
C LYS A 78 4.07 1.70 10.27
N GLN A 79 3.66 2.59 9.37
CA GLN A 79 3.90 2.45 7.94
C GLN A 79 5.38 2.68 7.62
N GLN A 80 5.91 1.90 6.67
CA GLN A 80 7.30 1.98 6.24
C GLN A 80 7.45 2.99 5.12
N ASP A 81 8.31 4.00 5.30
CA ASP A 81 8.61 4.97 4.24
C ASP A 81 9.57 4.43 3.17
N TYR A 82 10.14 3.24 3.41
CA TYR A 82 11.08 2.59 2.50
C TYR A 82 11.13 1.07 2.70
N ILE A 83 11.37 0.36 1.60
CA ILE A 83 11.64 -1.08 1.59
C ILE A 83 12.98 -1.38 0.93
N THR A 84 13.57 -2.52 1.29
CA THR A 84 14.78 -3.01 0.62
C THR A 84 14.40 -4.09 -0.37
N ILE A 85 14.66 -3.83 -1.65
CA ILE A 85 14.48 -4.82 -2.72
C ILE A 85 15.84 -5.45 -2.99
N LYS A 86 15.91 -6.78 -2.95
CA LYS A 86 17.09 -7.55 -3.33
C LYS A 86 16.90 -8.11 -4.74
N ASP A 87 17.85 -7.87 -5.62
CA ASP A 87 17.84 -8.45 -6.96
C ASP A 87 18.37 -9.90 -6.98
N SER A 88 18.33 -10.55 -8.14
CA SER A 88 18.84 -11.91 -8.34
C SER A 88 20.35 -12.04 -8.15
N PHE A 89 21.10 -10.95 -8.27
CA PHE A 89 22.56 -10.90 -8.08
C PHE A 89 22.96 -10.57 -6.63
N GLY A 90 21.96 -10.31 -5.78
CA GLY A 90 22.14 -10.02 -4.37
C GLY A 90 22.32 -8.54 -4.04
N ASN A 91 22.27 -7.65 -5.03
CA ASN A 91 22.32 -6.21 -4.81
C ASN A 91 21.05 -5.76 -4.10
N LYS A 92 21.23 -4.86 -3.12
CA LYS A 92 20.13 -4.29 -2.35
C LYS A 92 19.87 -2.87 -2.83
N ARG A 93 18.61 -2.57 -3.12
CA ARG A 93 18.13 -1.22 -3.43
C ARG A 93 17.15 -0.78 -2.36
N LYS A 94 17.35 0.43 -1.83
CA LYS A 94 16.34 1.10 -1.00
C LYS A 94 15.31 1.74 -1.93
N GLN A 95 14.07 1.30 -1.84
CA GLN A 95 12.94 1.82 -2.59
C GLN A 95 12.07 2.66 -1.66
N THR A 96 11.86 3.93 -2.01
CA THR A 96 10.94 4.83 -1.31
C THR A 96 9.49 4.39 -1.51
N VAL A 97 8.70 4.55 -0.46
CA VAL A 97 7.27 4.21 -0.42
C VAL A 97 6.51 5.47 -0.05
N GLU A 98 5.67 5.95 -0.98
CA GLU A 98 4.86 7.15 -0.78
C GLU A 98 3.38 6.76 -0.69
N TYR A 99 2.74 7.10 0.41
CA TYR A 99 1.33 6.85 0.62
C TYR A 99 0.54 8.08 0.21
N GLU A 100 -0.43 7.94 -0.69
CA GLU A 100 -1.25 9.08 -1.12
C GLU A 100 -2.13 9.64 0.00
N TRP A 101 -2.47 8.80 0.97
CA TRP A 101 -3.19 9.20 2.15
C TRP A 101 -2.67 8.40 3.35
N LYS A 102 -2.24 9.10 4.40
CA LYS A 102 -1.83 8.51 5.68
C LYS A 102 -2.86 8.93 6.75
N PRO A 103 -3.78 8.07 7.16
CA PRO A 103 -4.62 8.34 8.33
C PRO A 103 -3.77 8.42 9.59
N THR A 104 -4.02 9.42 10.42
CA THR A 104 -3.54 9.47 11.80
C THR A 104 -4.43 8.58 12.67
N PHE A 105 -3.84 7.54 13.25
CA PHE A 105 -4.48 6.73 14.28
C PHE A 105 -4.06 7.26 15.66
N CYS A 106 -5.04 7.59 16.50
CA CYS A 106 -4.78 7.93 17.88
C CYS A 106 -4.83 6.65 18.73
N GLU A 107 -3.68 6.21 19.24
CA GLU A 107 -3.59 5.02 20.11
C GLU A 107 -4.41 5.16 21.40
N THR A 108 -4.52 6.39 21.93
CA THR A 108 -5.26 6.69 23.16
C THR A 108 -6.77 6.67 22.94
N CYS A 109 -7.25 7.21 21.82
CA CYS A 109 -8.68 7.33 21.53
C CYS A 109 -9.22 6.15 20.71
N GLN A 110 -8.33 5.28 20.20
CA GLN A 110 -8.62 4.21 19.24
C GLN A 110 -9.43 4.66 18.01
N ASN A 111 -9.33 5.94 17.65
CA ASN A 111 -10.07 6.58 16.57
C ASN A 111 -9.11 7.07 15.48
N VAL A 112 -9.62 7.12 14.25
CA VAL A 112 -8.92 7.66 13.08
C VAL A 112 -9.44 9.06 12.81
N GLY A 113 -8.55 10.06 12.77
CA GLY A 113 -8.95 11.45 12.59
C GLY A 113 -7.83 12.48 12.78
N TYR A 114 -8.21 13.75 12.66
CA TYR A 114 -7.50 14.92 13.16
C TYR A 114 -8.30 15.51 14.32
#